data_AF-A0A3D4YK21-F1
#
_entry.id   AF-A0A3D4YK21-F1
#
_cell.length_a   1.000
_cell.length_b   1.000
_cell.length_c   1.000
_cell.angle_alpha   90.00
_cell.angle_beta   90.00
_cell.angle_gamma   90.00
#
_symmetry.space_group_name_H-M   'P 1'
#
loop_
_entity.id
_entity.type
_entity.pdbx_description
1 polymer ?
#
loop_
_entity_poly.entity_id
_entity_poly.type
_entity_poly.pdbx_seq_one_letter_code
_entity_poly.pdbx_strand_id
1 'polypeptide(L)'
;LHMMAQVSDLKAGELIHVIADAHIYDRHEAIVEELIARPRYPAPVFRMNPAVKDFYDFTLEDFAFENYQAGSQVTGIPVAV
;
A
#
# COMPACT_ATOMS: atom_id res chain seq x y z
N LEU A 1 -3.95 -9.95 -1.60
CA LEU A 1 -3.54 -11.14 -0.81
C LEU A 1 -4.49 -11.39 0.37
N HIS A 2 -4.71 -10.41 1.26
CA HIS A 2 -5.52 -10.60 2.46
C HIS A 2 -6.97 -11.06 2.20
N MET A 3 -7.72 -10.38 1.33
CA MET A 3 -9.11 -10.75 0.99
C MET A 3 -9.20 -12.21 0.52
N MET A 4 -8.41 -12.57 -0.50
CA MET A 4 -8.35 -13.94 -1.04
C MET A 4 -7.97 -14.97 0.03
N ALA A 5 -7.00 -14.64 0.89
CA ALA A 5 -6.61 -15.53 1.97
C ALA A 5 -7.78 -15.77 2.95
N GLN A 6 -8.47 -14.72 3.39
CA GLN A 6 -9.59 -14.85 4.32
C GLN A 6 -10.74 -15.70 3.78
N VAL A 7 -11.19 -15.45 2.55
CA VAL A 7 -12.34 -16.20 1.96
C VAL A 7 -11.98 -17.63 1.56
N SER A 8 -10.68 -17.95 1.51
CA SER A 8 -10.18 -19.29 1.22
C SER A 8 -9.72 -20.05 2.48
N ASP A 9 -10.01 -19.53 3.68
CA ASP A 9 -9.53 -20.07 4.97
C ASP A 9 -7.99 -20.21 5.06
N LEU A 10 -7.26 -19.30 4.40
CA LEU A 10 -5.81 -19.20 4.41
C LEU A 10 -5.32 -18.01 5.22
N LYS A 11 -4.01 -18.00 5.49
CA LYS A 11 -3.30 -16.84 6.01
C LYS A 11 -2.54 -16.16 4.89
N ALA A 12 -2.58 -14.84 4.85
CA ALA A 12 -1.75 -14.07 3.93
C ALA A 12 -0.27 -14.35 4.25
N GLY A 13 0.46 -14.83 3.24
CA GLY A 13 1.91 -15.00 3.31
C GLY A 13 2.66 -13.73 2.91
N GLU A 14 3.76 -13.91 2.21
CA GLU A 14 4.64 -12.83 1.78
C GLU A 14 4.24 -12.30 0.41
N LEU A 15 4.34 -10.98 0.23
CA LEU A 15 4.26 -10.35 -1.10
C LEU A 15 5.66 -10.32 -1.72
N ILE A 16 5.86 -11.10 -2.76
CA ILE A 16 7.08 -11.07 -3.56
C ILE A 16 6.83 -10.19 -4.79
N HIS A 17 7.53 -9.06 -4.87
CA HIS A 17 7.44 -8.14 -6.00
C HIS A 17 8.73 -8.19 -6.82
N VAL A 18 8.62 -8.61 -8.08
CA VAL A 18 9.75 -8.69 -9.02
C VAL A 18 9.50 -7.67 -10.13
N ILE A 19 10.45 -6.76 -10.32
CA ILE A 19 10.39 -5.70 -11.34
C ILE A 19 11.54 -5.92 -12.31
N ALA A 20 11.23 -5.91 -13.61
CA ALA A 20 12.23 -6.05 -14.66
C ALA A 20 12.95 -4.73 -14.97
N ASP A 21 12.17 -3.67 -15.24
CA ASP A 21 12.68 -2.32 -15.46
C ASP A 21 12.11 -1.40 -14.37
N ALA A 22 12.95 -1.06 -13.40
CA ALA A 22 12.66 -0.11 -12.35
C ALA A 22 13.51 1.15 -12.59
N HIS A 23 12.86 2.26 -12.91
CA HIS A 23 13.53 3.52 -13.21
C HIS A 23 12.84 4.70 -12.53
N ILE A 24 13.60 5.79 -12.37
CA ILE A 24 13.14 7.09 -11.91
C ILE A 24 13.26 8.04 -13.10
N TYR A 25 12.20 8.81 -13.38
CA TYR A 25 12.31 9.87 -14.38
C TYR A 25 13.17 11.02 -13.84
N ASP A 26 13.94 11.66 -14.71
CA ASP A 26 14.76 12.84 -14.40
C ASP A 26 13.98 13.92 -13.63
N ARG A 27 12.77 14.25 -14.07
CA ARG A 27 11.84 15.19 -13.44
C ARG A 27 11.32 14.74 -12.06
N HIS A 28 11.64 13.53 -11.61
CA HIS A 28 11.28 12.99 -10.30
C HIS A 28 12.47 12.84 -9.36
N GLU A 29 13.72 13.02 -9.81
CA GLU A 29 14.93 12.78 -8.99
C GLU A 29 14.90 13.57 -7.68
N ALA A 30 14.74 14.89 -7.74
CA ALA A 30 14.70 15.74 -6.55
C ALA A 30 13.53 15.40 -5.60
N ILE A 31 12.40 14.93 -6.15
CA ILE A 31 11.24 14.50 -5.35
C ILE A 31 11.57 13.21 -4.59
N VAL A 32 12.21 12.26 -5.27
CA VAL A 32 12.61 10.99 -4.67
C VAL A 32 13.68 11.21 -3.59
N GLU A 33 14.70 12.03 -3.86
CA GLU A 33 15.74 12.37 -2.88
C GLU A 33 15.17 12.95 -1.59
N GLU A 34 14.19 13.85 -1.72
CA GLU A 34 13.49 14.42 -0.56
C GLU A 34 12.67 13.35 0.17
N LEU A 35 11.90 12.54 -0.54
CA LEU A 35 11.05 11.48 0.05
C LEU A 35 11.86 10.43 0.83
N ILE A 36 12.99 9.97 0.31
CA ILE A 36 13.81 8.94 0.96
C ILE A 36 14.56 9.48 2.20
N ALA A 37 14.74 10.80 2.30
CA ALA A 37 15.35 11.46 3.45
C ALA A 37 14.35 11.69 4.62
N ARG A 38 13.04 11.54 4.38
CA ARG A 38 12.02 11.76 5.41
C ARG A 38 12.06 10.71 6.52
N PRO A 39 11.55 11.04 7.73
CA PRO A 39 11.32 10.05 8.77
C PRO A 39 10.42 8.92 8.29
N ARG A 40 10.78 7.68 8.65
CA ARG A 40 9.98 6.49 8.38
C ARG A 40 9.11 6.18 9.60
N TYR A 41 7.85 5.86 9.35
CA TYR A 41 6.91 5.43 10.38
C TYR A 41 6.74 3.91 10.35
N PRO A 42 6.40 3.28 11.49
CA PRO A 42 5.99 1.87 11.49
C PRO A 42 4.83 1.62 10.53
N ALA A 43 4.74 0.39 10.01
CA ALA A 43 3.58 -0.03 9.22
C ALA A 43 2.30 0.09 10.08
N PRO A 44 1.17 0.51 9.47
CA PRO A 44 -0.10 0.55 10.18
C PRO A 44 -0.56 -0.87 10.53
N VAL A 45 -1.47 -0.97 11.50
CA VAL A 45 -2.21 -2.21 11.74
C VAL A 45 -3.40 -2.22 10.79
N PHE A 46 -3.35 -3.12 9.81
CA PHE A 46 -4.47 -3.35 8.90
C PHE A 46 -5.48 -4.32 9.53
N ARG A 47 -6.76 -3.94 9.52
CA ARG A 47 -7.88 -4.79 9.90
C ARG A 47 -8.85 -4.97 8.74
N MET A 48 -9.45 -6.15 8.71
CA MET A 48 -10.45 -6.54 7.73
C MET A 48 -11.59 -7.25 8.47
N ASN A 49 -12.84 -6.99 8.08
CA ASN A 49 -14.02 -7.61 8.69
C ASN A 49 -13.96 -9.15 8.51
N PRO A 50 -13.82 -9.94 9.59
CA PRO A 50 -13.67 -11.39 9.49
C PRO A 50 -14.98 -12.11 9.12
N ALA A 51 -16.12 -11.41 9.18
CA ALA A 51 -17.43 -11.96 8.88
C ALA A 51 -17.67 -12.14 7.37
N VAL A 52 -16.96 -11.39 6.52
CA VAL A 52 -17.08 -11.49 5.06
C VAL A 52 -16.43 -12.79 4.58
N LYS A 53 -17.22 -13.63 3.91
CA LYS A 53 -16.83 -14.96 3.40
C LYS A 53 -16.87 -15.09 1.88
N ASP A 54 -17.55 -14.18 1.18
CA ASP A 54 -17.50 -14.07 -0.27
C ASP A 54 -16.52 -12.95 -0.67
N PHE A 55 -15.71 -13.18 -1.70
CA PHE A 55 -14.77 -12.19 -2.20
C PHE A 55 -15.47 -10.93 -2.74
N TYR A 56 -16.69 -11.07 -3.26
CA TYR A 56 -17.42 -9.96 -3.87
C TYR A 56 -18.28 -9.17 -2.88
N ASP A 57 -18.39 -9.63 -1.62
CA ASP A 57 -19.19 -8.98 -0.58
C ASP A 57 -18.44 -7.86 0.17
N PHE A 58 -17.12 -7.72 -0.02
CA PHE A 58 -16.34 -6.69 0.66
C PHE A 58 -16.77 -5.27 0.25
N THR A 59 -16.95 -4.39 1.23
CA THR A 59 -17.16 -2.94 1.03
C THR A 59 -16.02 -2.12 1.64
N LEU A 60 -16.04 -0.80 1.44
CA LEU A 60 -15.00 0.08 2.00
C LEU A 60 -14.99 0.07 3.54
N GLU A 61 -16.15 -0.10 4.15
CA GLU A 61 -16.35 -0.13 5.59
C GLU A 61 -15.76 -1.38 6.26
N ASP A 62 -15.47 -2.43 5.49
CA ASP A 62 -14.86 -3.66 6.00
C ASP A 62 -13.36 -3.52 6.30
N PHE A 63 -12.75 -2.39 5.94
CA PHE A 63 -11.32 -2.16 6.07
C PHE A 63 -11.04 -1.01 7.04
N ALA A 64 -10.06 -1.22 7.92
CA ALA A 64 -9.59 -0.19 8.82
C ALA A 64 -8.07 -0.21 8.95
N PHE A 65 -7.49 0.97 9.19
CA PHE A 65 -6.08 1.13 9.48
C PHE A 65 -5.91 1.84 10.82
N GLU A 66 -5.29 1.16 11.77
CA GLU A 66 -4.95 1.75 13.07
C GLU A 66 -3.50 2.22 13.04
N ASN A 67 -3.23 3.35 13.71
CA ASN A 67 -1.90 3.94 13.84
C ASN A 67 -1.23 4.30 12.51
N TYR A 68 -2.01 4.54 11.44
CA TYR A 68 -1.47 5.01 10.17
C TYR A 68 -0.90 6.42 10.33
N GLN A 69 0.38 6.56 10.02
CA GLN A 69 1.11 7.82 10.02
C GLN A 69 1.73 8.01 8.65
N ALA A 70 1.55 9.20 8.09
CA ALA A 70 2.09 9.58 6.79
C ALA A 70 2.84 10.91 6.90
N GLY A 71 3.88 11.06 6.10
CA GLY A 71 4.51 12.36 5.88
C GLY A 71 3.60 13.28 5.06
N SER A 72 4.01 14.53 4.91
CA SER A 72 3.31 15.51 4.08
C SER A 72 3.12 14.99 2.65
N GLN A 73 1.91 15.10 2.10
CA GLN A 73 1.67 14.62 0.74
C GLN A 73 2.53 15.39 -0.28
N VAL A 74 3.20 14.66 -1.18
CA VAL A 74 3.80 15.26 -2.38
C VAL A 74 2.71 15.39 -3.44
N THR A 75 2.53 16.59 -3.98
CA THR A 75 1.51 16.91 -4.97
C THR A 75 2.16 17.44 -6.25
N GLY A 76 1.42 17.46 -7.36
CA GLY A 76 1.91 18.05 -8.61
C GLY A 76 3.05 17.27 -9.29
N ILE A 77 3.15 15.95 -9.05
CA ILE A 77 4.17 15.11 -9.70
C ILE A 77 3.90 15.06 -11.22
N PRO A 78 4.84 15.52 -12.07
CA PRO A 78 4.61 15.59 -13.51
C PRO A 78 4.61 14.18 -14.12
N VAL A 79 3.56 13.82 -14.85
CA VAL A 79 3.48 12.52 -15.52
C VAL A 79 4.21 12.57 -16.86
N ALA A 80 4.99 11.53 -17.14
CA ALA A 80 5.56 11.28 -18.46
C ALA A 80 4.46 10.83 -19.42
N VAL A 81 4.24 11.58 -20.50
CA VAL A 81 3.36 11.18 -21.62
C VAL A 81 4.23 10.79 -22.80
#